data_AF-A0A4R7S0Z8-F1
#
_entry.id   AF-A0A4R7S0Z8-F1
#
_cell.length_a   1.000
_cell.length_b   1.000
_cell.length_c   1.000
_cell.angle_alpha   90.00
_cell.angle_beta   90.00
_cell.angle_gamma   90.00
#
_symmetry.space_group_name_H-M   'P 1'
#
loop_
_entity.id
_entity.type
_entity.pdbx_description
1 polymer ?
#
loop_
_entity_poly.entity_id
_entity_poly.type
_entity_poly.pdbx_seq_one_letter_code
_entity_poly.pdbx_strand_id
1 'polypeptide(L)' 'MPRASRYSPAEKAAILSSARAQMRAGAKIGDIATNLGVQSDSLRGWLRQQTLDMLYPQLERSQNPRARSSLPR' A
#
# COMPACT_ATOMS: atom_id res chain seq x y z
N MET A 1 -7.40 -4.66 -21.59
CA MET A 1 -6.43 -5.62 -21.03
C MET A 1 -5.97 -5.09 -19.68
N PRO A 2 -6.14 -5.81 -18.55
CA PRO A 2 -5.61 -5.34 -17.27
C PRO A 2 -4.08 -5.40 -17.36
N ARG A 3 -3.40 -4.25 -17.25
CA ARG A 3 -1.93 -4.21 -17.16
C ARG A 3 -1.52 -5.10 -16.00
N ALA A 4 -0.76 -6.16 -16.29
CA ALA A 4 -0.11 -6.96 -15.25
C ALA A 4 0.58 -5.99 -14.29
N SER A 5 0.28 -6.10 -12.98
CA SER A 5 0.98 -5.34 -11.95
C SER A 5 2.47 -5.46 -12.23
N ARG A 6 3.13 -4.33 -12.56
CA ARG A 6 4.56 -4.29 -12.95
C ARG A 6 5.50 -4.86 -11.89
N TYR A 7 5.01 -5.08 -10.67
CA TYR A 7 5.79 -5.53 -9.53
C TYR A 7 5.10 -6.74 -8.90
N SER A 8 5.85 -7.84 -8.77
CA SER A 8 5.42 -9.02 -8.02
C SER A 8 5.34 -8.69 -6.52
N PRO A 9 4.60 -9.49 -5.72
CA PRO A 9 4.53 -9.29 -4.26
C PRO A 9 5.91 -9.25 -3.58
N ALA A 10 6.83 -10.12 -4.03
CA ALA A 10 8.20 -10.17 -3.52
C ALA A 10 9.01 -8.91 -3.88
N GLU A 11 8.90 -8.42 -5.11
CA GLU A 11 9.56 -7.18 -5.54
C GLU A 11 9.03 -5.97 -4.77
N LYS A 12 7.71 -5.90 -4.58
CA LYS A 12 7.08 -4.85 -3.77
C LYS A 12 7.58 -4.88 -2.33
N ALA A 13 7.74 -6.05 -1.73
CA ALA A 13 8.28 -6.19 -0.38
C ALA A 13 9.75 -5.72 -0.29
N ALA A 14 10.57 -6.06 -1.29
CA ALA A 14 11.96 -5.59 -1.37
C ALA A 14 12.03 -4.06 -1.49
N ILE A 15 11.24 -3.46 -2.40
CA ILE A 15 11.14 -2.01 -2.57
C ILE A 15 10.73 -1.32 -1.26
N LEU A 16 9.72 -1.84 -0.57
CA LEU A 16 9.26 -1.29 0.70
C LEU A 16 10.32 -1.37 1.80
N SER A 17 11.07 -2.47 1.85
CA SER A 17 12.18 -2.65 2.80
C SER A 17 13.28 -1.62 2.55
N SER A 18 13.72 -1.46 1.30
CA SER A 18 14.72 -0.47 0.90
C SER A 18 14.24 0.97 1.14
N ALA A 19 12.98 1.26 0.82
CA ALA A 19 12.39 2.57 1.06
C ALA A 19 12.37 2.92 2.55
N ARG A 20 12.02 1.96 3.43
CA ARG A 20 12.05 2.16 4.88
C ARG A 20 13.46 2.43 5.41
N ALA A 21 14.47 1.71 4.91
CA ALA A 21 15.87 1.96 5.30
C ALA A 21 16.30 3.39 4.95
N GLN A 22 15.97 3.85 3.74
CA GLN A 22 16.28 5.22 3.30
C GLN A 22 15.46 6.27 4.07
N MET A 23 14.19 6.03 4.38
CA MET A 23 13.38 6.92 5.22
C MET A 23 13.94 7.05 6.64
N ARG A 24 14.45 5.95 7.23
CA ARG A 24 15.15 6.00 8.53
C ARG A 24 16.42 6.83 8.49
N ALA A 25 17.09 6.87 7.33
CA ALA A 25 18.23 7.76 7.09
C ALA A 25 17.83 9.23 6.79
N GLY A 26 16.52 9.55 6.78
CA GLY A 26 16.01 10.90 6.55
C GLY A 26 15.76 11.24 5.08
N ALA A 27 15.85 10.29 4.15
CA ALA A 27 15.59 10.53 2.73
C ALA A 27 14.10 10.79 2.46
N LYS A 28 13.81 11.67 1.50
CA LYS A 28 12.43 11.99 1.09
C LYS A 28 11.88 10.92 0.16
N ILE A 29 10.57 10.67 0.25
CA ILE A 29 9.86 9.69 -0.59
C ILE A 29 10.08 9.92 -2.10
N GLY A 30 10.17 11.17 -2.54
CA GLY A 30 10.42 11.49 -3.96
C GLY A 30 11.79 11.01 -4.44
N ASP A 31 12.85 11.25 -3.68
CA ASP A 31 14.20 10.78 -3.97
C ASP A 31 14.29 9.25 -3.93
N ILE A 32 13.66 8.64 -2.93
CA ILE A 32 13.61 7.17 -2.80
C ILE A 32 12.89 6.53 -3.99
N ALA A 33 11.74 7.09 -4.39
CA ALA A 33 10.97 6.61 -5.52
C ALA A 33 11.79 6.70 -6.82
N THR A 34 12.52 7.80 -7.00
CA THR A 34 13.43 8.03 -8.14
C THR A 34 14.57 7.01 -8.14
N ASN A 35 15.24 6.82 -7.01
CA ASN A 35 16.34 5.84 -6.86
C ASN A 35 15.90 4.40 -7.10
N LEU A 36 14.67 4.05 -6.73
CA LEU A 36 14.12 2.71 -6.91
C LEU A 36 13.41 2.50 -8.25
N GLY A 37 13.27 3.55 -9.07
CA GLY A 37 12.56 3.49 -10.36
C GLY A 37 11.06 3.22 -10.22
N VAL A 38 10.45 3.68 -9.12
CA VAL A 38 9.04 3.47 -8.79
C VAL A 38 8.31 4.81 -8.80
N GLN A 39 7.04 4.82 -9.16
CA GLN A 39 6.23 6.04 -9.00
C GLN A 39 6.04 6.39 -7.53
N SER A 40 6.29 7.65 -7.19
CA SER A 40 6.16 8.19 -5.83
C SER A 40 4.77 7.94 -5.22
N ASP A 41 3.71 8.09 -6.02
CA ASP A 41 2.33 7.83 -5.59
C ASP A 41 2.08 6.36 -5.25
N SER A 42 2.63 5.45 -6.06
CA SER A 42 2.56 4.00 -5.81
C SER A 42 3.29 3.65 -4.52
N LEU A 43 4.52 4.15 -4.32
CA LEU A 43 5.31 3.91 -3.12
C LEU A 43 4.59 4.44 -1.86
N ARG A 44 4.00 5.63 -1.94
CA ARG A 44 3.24 6.23 -0.84
C ARG A 44 2.00 5.41 -0.51
N GLY A 45 1.26 4.94 -1.52
CA GLY A 45 0.11 4.06 -1.33
C GLY A 45 0.47 2.75 -0.65
N TRP A 46 1.59 2.13 -1.05
CA TRP A 46 2.06 0.87 -0.47
C TRP A 46 2.53 1.03 0.98
N LEU A 47 3.29 2.09 1.29
CA LEU A 47 3.69 2.41 2.66
C LEU A 47 2.47 2.65 3.54
N ARG A 48 1.47 3.40 3.05
CA ARG A 48 0.22 3.65 3.78
C ARG A 48 -0.55 2.37 4.06
N GLN A 49 -0.72 1.49 3.06
CA GLN A 49 -1.38 0.20 3.25
C GLN A 49 -0.68 -0.63 4.32
N GLN A 50 0.65 -0.70 4.28
CA GLN A 50 1.42 -1.47 5.26
C GLN A 50 1.31 -0.87 6.68
N THR A 51 1.29 0.45 6.80
CA THR A 51 1.09 1.14 8.08
C THR A 51 -0.31 0.91 8.62
N LEU A 52 -1.34 0.90 7.76
CA LEU A 52 -2.71 0.59 8.16
C LEU A 52 -2.87 -0.86 8.61
N ASP A 53 -2.27 -1.80 7.89
CA ASP A 53 -2.25 -3.22 8.26
C ASP A 53 -1.62 -3.45 9.64
N MET A 54 -0.53 -2.71 9.94
CA MET A 54 0.17 -2.79 11.22
C MET A 54 -0.55 -2.07 12.37
N LEU A 55 -1.17 -0.92 12.11
CA LEU A 55 -1.87 -0.11 13.12
C LEU A 55 -3.30 -0.57 13.38
N TYR A 56 -3.94 -1.16 12.38
CA TYR A 56 -5.35 -1.56 12.40
C TYR A 56 -5.55 -2.97 11.84
N PRO A 57 -4.96 -4.01 12.46
CA PRO A 57 -5.13 -5.39 12.02
C PRO A 57 -6.60 -5.89 12.12
N GLN A 58 -7.48 -5.14 12.80
CA GLN A 58 -8.89 -5.48 13.04
C GLN A 58 -9.91 -4.63 12.24
N LEU A 59 -9.49 -3.78 11.30
CA LEU A 59 -10.44 -3.14 10.36
C LEU A 59 -10.85 -4.05 9.18
N GLU A 60 -10.42 -5.30 9.21
CA GLU A 60 -11.02 -6.36 8.41
C GLU A 60 -12.45 -6.63 8.89
N ARG A 61 -13.45 -6.00 8.22
CA ARG A 61 -14.87 -6.43 8.01
C ARG A 61 -15.97 -5.42 8.31
N SER A 62 -15.69 -4.21 8.79
CA SER A 62 -16.76 -3.21 8.97
C SER A 62 -16.64 -2.11 7.95
N GLN A 63 -17.17 -2.33 6.74
CA GLN A 63 -17.92 -1.35 5.94
C GLN A 63 -18.19 -1.90 4.52
N ASN A 64 -19.17 -2.80 4.41
CA ASN A 64 -20.04 -2.81 3.23
C ASN A 64 -21.47 -2.51 3.69
N PRO A 65 -21.90 -1.23 3.76
CA PRO A 65 -23.28 -0.90 4.14
C PRO A 65 -24.31 -1.25 3.06
N ARG A 66 -23.93 -1.88 1.94
CA ARG A 66 -24.84 -2.13 0.80
C ARG A 66 -25.62 -3.46 0.86
N ALA A 67 -25.56 -4.19 1.98
CA ALA A 67 -26.24 -5.47 2.15
C ALA A 67 -27.37 -5.46 3.21
N ARG A 68 -27.95 -4.30 3.56
CA ARG A 68 -29.14 -4.19 4.44
C ARG A 68 -30.37 -3.63 3.70
N SER A 69 -30.58 -4.08 2.47
CA SER A 69 -31.75 -3.69 1.68
C SER A 69 -32.48 -4.93 1.14
N SER A 70 -32.84 -5.85 2.04
CA SER A 70 -33.82 -6.90 1.73
C SER A 70 -34.35 -7.51 3.03
N LEU A 71 -35.22 -6.77 3.72
CA LEU A 71 -36.18 -7.35 4.67
C LEU A 71 -37.56 -7.08 4.06
N PRO A 72 -38.29 -8.12 3.59
CA PRO A 72 -39.68 -7.95 3.21
C PRO A 72 -40.53 -7.75 4.47
N ARG A 73 -41.53 -6.88 4.33
CA ARG A 73 -42.52 -6.51 5.34
C ARG A 73 -43.61 -7.56 5.45
#